data_AF-A0A7W1UKH7-F1
#
_entry.id   AF-A0A7W1UKH7-F1
#
_cell.length_a   1.000
_cell.length_b   1.000
_cell.length_c   1.000
_cell.angle_alpha   90.00
_cell.angle_beta   90.00
_cell.angle_gamma   90.00
#
_symmetry.space_group_name_H-M   'P 1'
#
loop_
_entity.id
_entity.type
_entity.pdbx_description
1 polymer ?
#
loop_
_entity_poly.entity_id
_entity_poly.type
_entity_poly.pdbx_seq_one_letter_code
_entity_poly.pdbx_strand_id
1 'polypeptide(L)'
;MHTWKTTTRALCALALAGSLAACGDFLTGTDLDTDPNRPTNASRDQLFVAMQAKQQAFHEGHVARVVTMWVQQFAGTDRQYIPLDQYVVAEGEFNPQFSGLYTGGGLVDMRRIVATAEADGDRRYAGIVKVWEAFTIGMAASLWGDIPYSEAVGDNPTPKLDPQAEVYAAVQNLLNAAITDLQSGTGRGPGAADFIYGGDATKWIQAANTLKARFHLHMAEREGNTRYTAALAAAQGGISAPANDFRTFHTTQAGEENIWFQFQVRERDTYLRGGAFAINLLQSRNDPRLQQYYAPAAGGQFVGARPGEAAPGASNLSAARLAPAFRQPLITYAENQLIMAEANFRLGNSGPALQ
;
A
#
# COMPACT_ATOMS: atom_id res chain seq x y z
N MET A 1 -11.25 -33.90 -71.54
CA MET A 1 -10.93 -32.65 -70.81
C MET A 1 -12.07 -32.06 -69.97
N HIS A 2 -13.32 -32.54 -70.07
CA HIS A 2 -14.44 -31.99 -69.29
C HIS A 2 -14.67 -32.65 -67.91
N THR A 3 -14.28 -33.91 -67.72
CA THR A 3 -14.50 -34.68 -66.47
C THR A 3 -13.51 -34.36 -65.34
N TRP A 4 -12.33 -33.84 -65.67
CA TRP A 4 -11.30 -33.45 -64.68
C TRP A 4 -11.66 -32.16 -63.94
N LYS A 5 -12.33 -31.21 -64.61
CA LYS A 5 -12.71 -29.92 -64.00
C LYS A 5 -13.85 -30.06 -62.98
N THR A 6 -14.70 -31.08 -63.13
CA THR A 6 -15.82 -31.35 -62.21
C THR A 6 -15.36 -32.05 -60.93
N THR A 7 -14.41 -32.97 -61.02
CA THR A 7 -13.84 -33.66 -59.84
C THR A 7 -12.97 -32.72 -58.99
N THR A 8 -12.17 -31.84 -59.61
CA THR A 8 -11.39 -30.83 -58.85
C THR A 8 -12.28 -29.82 -58.13
N ARG A 9 -13.41 -29.41 -58.73
CA ARG A 9 -14.38 -28.52 -58.09
C ARG A 9 -15.12 -29.17 -56.91
N ALA A 10 -15.45 -30.46 -57.01
CA ALA A 10 -16.07 -31.21 -55.92
C ALA A 10 -15.09 -31.43 -54.73
N LEU A 11 -13.81 -31.70 -55.01
CA LEU A 11 -12.77 -31.83 -53.99
C LEU A 11 -12.46 -30.50 -53.28
N CYS A 12 -12.44 -29.37 -53.99
CA CYS A 12 -12.31 -28.06 -53.35
C CYS A 12 -13.53 -27.68 -52.50
N ALA A 13 -14.74 -28.04 -52.92
CA ALA A 13 -15.96 -27.80 -52.14
C ALA A 13 -16.02 -28.67 -50.86
N LEU A 14 -15.57 -29.93 -50.91
CA LEU A 14 -15.46 -30.78 -49.72
C LEU A 14 -14.37 -30.29 -48.76
N ALA A 15 -13.23 -29.81 -49.27
CA ALA A 15 -12.16 -29.23 -48.45
C ALA A 15 -12.60 -27.92 -47.76
N LEU A 16 -13.41 -27.09 -48.42
CA LEU A 16 -13.98 -25.87 -47.84
C LEU A 16 -15.10 -26.15 -46.82
N ALA A 17 -15.86 -27.23 -47.01
CA ALA A 17 -16.87 -27.67 -46.04
C ALA A 17 -16.25 -28.30 -44.79
N GLY A 18 -15.13 -29.01 -44.92
CA GLY A 18 -14.37 -29.56 -43.79
C GLY A 18 -13.69 -28.49 -42.92
N SER A 19 -13.28 -27.35 -43.52
CA SER A 19 -12.69 -26.23 -42.75
C SER A 19 -13.69 -25.45 -41.90
N LEU A 20 -15.00 -25.56 -42.16
CA LEU A 20 -16.04 -24.91 -41.35
C LEU A 20 -16.43 -25.73 -40.11
N ALA A 21 -16.12 -27.03 -40.08
CA ALA A 21 -16.36 -27.89 -38.90
C ALA A 21 -15.19 -27.88 -37.90
N ALA A 22 -14.00 -27.41 -38.30
CA ALA A 22 -12.80 -27.38 -37.45
C ALA A 22 -12.71 -26.12 -36.56
N CYS A 23 -13.65 -25.18 -36.68
CA CYS A 23 -13.69 -23.94 -35.87
C CYS A 23 -14.80 -23.94 -34.81
N GLY A 24 -15.48 -25.07 -34.59
CA GLY A 24 -16.54 -25.18 -33.56
C GLY A 24 -15.99 -25.20 -32.14
N ASP A 25 -14.92 -25.98 -31.89
CA ASP A 25 -14.41 -26.23 -30.53
C ASP A 25 -13.58 -25.10 -29.92
N PHE A 26 -13.17 -24.09 -30.70
CA PHE A 26 -12.54 -22.89 -30.12
C PHE A 26 -13.57 -21.99 -29.42
N LEU A 27 -14.84 -22.09 -29.81
CA LEU A 27 -15.94 -21.28 -29.28
C LEU A 27 -16.93 -22.08 -28.40
N THR A 28 -16.67 -23.37 -28.17
CA THR A 28 -17.47 -24.23 -27.28
C THR A 28 -16.59 -25.29 -26.62
N GLY A 29 -16.71 -25.48 -25.31
CA GLY A 29 -15.96 -26.50 -24.57
C GLY A 29 -15.27 -25.95 -23.32
N THR A 30 -14.59 -26.83 -22.58
CA THR A 30 -13.86 -26.45 -21.34
C THR A 30 -12.79 -25.40 -21.58
N ASP A 31 -12.24 -25.30 -22.79
CA ASP A 31 -11.18 -24.36 -23.17
C ASP A 31 -11.63 -22.88 -23.25
N LEU A 32 -12.95 -22.61 -23.26
CA LEU A 32 -13.48 -21.24 -23.07
C LEU A 32 -13.45 -20.79 -21.60
N ASP A 33 -13.73 -21.72 -20.70
CA ASP A 33 -13.89 -21.46 -19.27
C ASP A 33 -12.58 -21.69 -18.49
N THR A 34 -11.60 -22.35 -19.12
CA THR A 34 -10.25 -22.54 -18.57
C THR A 34 -9.23 -21.89 -19.50
N ASP A 35 -8.94 -20.60 -19.29
CA ASP A 35 -7.78 -19.96 -19.89
C ASP A 35 -6.51 -20.59 -19.30
N PRO A 36 -5.71 -21.35 -20.06
CA PRO A 36 -4.52 -22.03 -19.55
C PRO A 36 -3.42 -21.05 -19.13
N ASN A 37 -3.52 -19.77 -19.51
CA ASN A 37 -2.63 -18.70 -19.08
C ASN A 37 -3.12 -17.99 -17.80
N ARG A 38 -4.31 -18.34 -17.29
CA ARG A 38 -4.87 -17.83 -16.05
C ARG A 38 -5.03 -18.99 -15.06
N PRO A 39 -4.10 -19.18 -14.11
CA PRO A 39 -4.25 -20.23 -13.11
C PRO A 39 -5.60 -20.09 -12.38
N THR A 40 -6.43 -21.12 -12.45
CA THR A 40 -7.80 -21.11 -11.91
C THR A 40 -7.84 -21.25 -10.39
N ASN A 41 -6.75 -21.70 -9.77
CA ASN A 41 -6.57 -21.78 -8.31
C ASN A 41 -5.18 -21.27 -7.91
N ALA A 42 -5.14 -20.14 -7.21
CA ALA A 42 -3.97 -19.69 -6.48
C ALA A 42 -4.05 -20.19 -5.03
N SER A 43 -2.93 -20.62 -4.45
CA SER A 43 -2.86 -20.97 -3.04
C SER A 43 -3.04 -19.73 -2.16
N ARG A 44 -3.45 -19.92 -0.90
CA ARG A 44 -3.55 -18.82 0.09
C ARG A 44 -2.23 -18.04 0.20
N ASP A 45 -1.09 -18.74 0.21
CA ASP A 45 0.24 -18.12 0.26
C ASP A 45 0.58 -17.34 -1.01
N GLN A 46 0.20 -17.83 -2.19
CA GLN A 46 0.40 -17.10 -3.44
C GLN A 46 -0.42 -15.80 -3.47
N LEU A 47 -1.68 -15.85 -3.04
CA LEU A 47 -2.53 -14.67 -2.92
C LEU A 47 -1.96 -13.69 -1.88
N PHE A 48 -1.48 -14.18 -0.74
CA PHE A 48 -0.92 -13.35 0.32
C PHE A 48 0.40 -12.67 -0.08
N VAL A 49 1.27 -13.38 -0.81
CA VAL A 49 2.50 -12.80 -1.39
C VAL A 49 2.15 -11.71 -2.42
N ALA A 50 1.21 -11.98 -3.32
CA ALA A 50 0.78 -11.00 -4.32
C ALA A 50 0.10 -9.78 -3.67
N MET A 51 -0.71 -9.99 -2.64
CA MET A 51 -1.34 -8.93 -1.84
C MET A 51 -0.29 -8.03 -1.21
N GLN A 52 0.72 -8.59 -0.52
CA GLN A 52 1.77 -7.79 0.11
C GLN A 52 2.52 -6.91 -0.91
N ALA A 53 2.87 -7.45 -2.09
CA ALA A 53 3.53 -6.68 -3.14
C ALA A 53 2.65 -5.52 -3.64
N LYS A 54 1.35 -5.76 -3.82
CA LYS A 54 0.39 -4.71 -4.22
C LYS A 54 0.20 -3.65 -3.13
N GLN A 55 0.12 -4.06 -1.87
CA GLN A 55 -0.01 -3.12 -0.76
C GLN A 55 1.26 -2.29 -0.55
N GLN A 56 2.44 -2.87 -0.72
CA GLN A 56 3.68 -2.10 -0.74
C GLN A 56 3.64 -1.01 -1.82
N ALA A 57 3.28 -1.36 -3.05
CA ALA A 57 3.13 -0.40 -4.13
C ALA A 57 2.09 0.71 -3.86
N PHE A 58 1.00 0.38 -3.15
CA PHE A 58 0.02 1.37 -2.72
C PHE A 58 0.60 2.34 -1.66
N HIS A 59 1.26 1.79 -0.62
CA HIS A 59 1.72 2.57 0.53
C HIS A 59 3.00 3.37 0.29
N GLU A 60 3.85 2.99 -0.66
CA GLU A 60 5.10 3.72 -0.94
C GLU A 60 5.18 4.32 -2.35
N GLY A 61 4.18 4.06 -3.20
CA GLY A 61 4.20 4.46 -4.61
C GLY A 61 3.75 5.90 -4.86
N HIS A 62 2.92 6.07 -5.90
CA HIS A 62 2.58 7.40 -6.42
C HIS A 62 1.86 8.29 -5.39
N VAL A 63 0.88 7.76 -4.66
CA VAL A 63 0.16 8.52 -3.61
C VAL A 63 1.12 9.02 -2.55
N ALA A 64 2.03 8.18 -2.08
CA ALA A 64 3.05 8.57 -1.10
C ALA A 64 3.92 9.72 -1.62
N ARG A 65 4.43 9.62 -2.86
CA ARG A 65 5.22 10.69 -3.50
C ARG A 65 4.45 11.99 -3.61
N VAL A 66 3.17 11.96 -3.98
CA VAL A 66 2.38 13.18 -4.12
C VAL A 66 2.07 13.81 -2.77
N VAL A 67 1.70 13.01 -1.77
CA VAL A 67 1.49 13.50 -0.40
C VAL A 67 2.76 14.12 0.16
N THR A 68 3.94 13.55 -0.11
CA THR A 68 5.20 14.12 0.38
C THR A 68 5.53 15.48 -0.25
N MET A 69 5.03 15.77 -1.46
CA MET A 69 5.06 17.11 -2.06
C MET A 69 4.11 18.06 -1.33
N TRP A 70 2.88 17.62 -1.07
CA TRP A 70 1.87 18.45 -0.39
C TRP A 70 2.25 18.82 1.04
N VAL A 71 2.95 17.93 1.76
CA VAL A 71 3.53 18.24 3.08
C VAL A 71 4.94 18.87 2.98
N GLN A 72 5.37 19.22 1.77
CA GLN A 72 6.61 19.93 1.44
C GLN A 72 7.90 19.27 1.97
N GLN A 73 7.87 17.94 2.11
CA GLN A 73 9.08 17.14 2.28
C GLN A 73 9.83 17.01 0.95
N PHE A 74 9.08 16.92 -0.14
CA PHE A 74 9.59 16.96 -1.50
C PHE A 74 8.94 18.10 -2.27
N ALA A 75 9.45 18.33 -3.48
CA ALA A 75 8.87 19.23 -4.46
C ALA A 75 8.89 18.54 -5.83
N GLY A 76 7.84 18.77 -6.60
CA GLY A 76 7.72 18.34 -7.98
C GLY A 76 8.48 19.29 -8.90
N THR A 77 9.53 18.79 -9.54
CA THR A 77 10.50 19.63 -10.27
C THR A 77 10.52 19.42 -11.77
N ASP A 78 9.73 18.46 -12.28
CA ASP A 78 9.61 18.20 -13.72
C ASP A 78 8.22 17.64 -14.08
N ARG A 79 7.83 17.85 -15.34
CA ARG A 79 6.61 17.35 -16.00
C ARG A 79 5.36 17.42 -15.13
N GLN A 80 4.63 16.32 -14.96
CA GLN A 80 3.35 16.31 -14.27
C GLN A 80 3.49 16.48 -12.74
N TYR A 81 4.69 16.35 -12.18
CA TYR A 81 4.88 16.55 -10.74
C TYR A 81 4.87 18.04 -10.37
N ILE A 82 5.27 18.95 -11.28
CA ILE A 82 5.13 20.40 -11.11
C ILE A 82 3.67 20.82 -10.85
N PRO A 83 2.70 20.51 -11.73
CA PRO A 83 1.30 20.89 -11.50
C PRO A 83 0.69 20.17 -10.29
N LEU A 84 1.03 18.90 -10.05
CA LEU A 84 0.54 18.17 -8.87
C LEU A 84 0.99 18.80 -7.55
N ASP A 85 2.21 19.34 -7.50
CA ASP A 85 2.77 20.07 -6.35
C ASP A 85 2.08 21.42 -6.12
N GLN A 86 1.42 21.94 -7.17
CA GLN A 86 0.59 23.15 -7.12
C GLN A 86 -0.90 22.83 -6.94
N TYR A 87 -1.24 21.60 -6.53
CA TYR A 87 -2.60 21.11 -6.35
C TYR A 87 -3.46 21.12 -7.63
N VAL A 88 -2.82 21.16 -8.80
CA VAL A 88 -3.50 20.97 -10.08
C VAL A 88 -3.63 19.47 -10.32
N VAL A 89 -4.70 18.90 -9.77
CA VAL A 89 -4.99 17.46 -9.80
C VAL A 89 -6.17 17.20 -10.73
N ALA A 90 -5.98 16.35 -11.73
CA ALA A 90 -7.07 15.89 -12.59
C ALA A 90 -7.92 14.84 -11.85
N GLU A 91 -9.22 14.76 -12.16
CA GLU A 91 -10.14 13.79 -11.55
C GLU A 91 -9.63 12.35 -11.63
N GLY A 92 -9.01 11.99 -12.76
CA GLY A 92 -8.48 10.64 -12.98
C GLY A 92 -7.11 10.33 -12.37
N GLU A 93 -6.44 11.29 -11.71
CA GLU A 93 -5.04 11.15 -11.26
C GLU A 93 -4.84 9.92 -10.37
N PHE A 94 -5.78 9.69 -9.44
CA PHE A 94 -5.68 8.63 -8.44
C PHE A 94 -6.59 7.43 -8.71
N ASN A 95 -7.21 7.35 -9.89
CA ASN A 95 -8.11 6.24 -10.25
C ASN A 95 -7.45 4.86 -10.13
N PRO A 96 -6.19 4.65 -10.57
CA PRO A 96 -5.54 3.35 -10.42
C PRO A 96 -5.35 2.94 -8.95
N GLN A 97 -5.02 3.88 -8.07
CA GLN A 97 -4.78 3.60 -6.66
C GLN A 97 -6.08 3.38 -5.91
N PHE A 98 -7.11 4.18 -6.20
CA PHE A 98 -8.44 4.00 -5.64
C PHE A 98 -9.05 2.65 -6.08
N SER A 99 -8.99 2.33 -7.37
CA SER A 99 -9.47 1.02 -7.88
C SER A 99 -8.65 -0.14 -7.32
N GLY A 100 -7.34 0.07 -7.15
CA GLY A 100 -6.41 -0.89 -6.55
C GLY A 100 -6.78 -1.32 -5.13
N LEU A 101 -7.53 -0.49 -4.39
CA LEU A 101 -8.05 -0.85 -3.06
C LEU A 101 -8.96 -2.09 -3.10
N TYR A 102 -9.71 -2.28 -4.19
CA TYR A 102 -10.79 -3.28 -4.26
C TYR A 102 -10.46 -4.47 -5.16
N THR A 103 -9.57 -4.27 -6.14
CA THR A 103 -9.18 -5.31 -7.11
C THR A 103 -8.08 -6.24 -6.58
N GLY A 104 -7.52 -7.10 -7.44
CA GLY A 104 -6.51 -8.09 -7.06
C GLY A 104 -5.33 -7.50 -6.27
N GLY A 105 -5.00 -8.16 -5.16
CA GLY A 105 -4.08 -7.72 -4.13
C GLY A 105 -4.65 -6.68 -3.15
N GLY A 106 -5.87 -6.19 -3.37
CA GLY A 106 -6.64 -5.34 -2.45
C GLY A 106 -7.68 -6.14 -1.66
N LEU A 107 -8.80 -5.48 -1.35
CA LEU A 107 -9.85 -5.95 -0.44
C LEU A 107 -10.44 -7.31 -0.85
N VAL A 108 -10.58 -7.58 -2.16
CA VAL A 108 -11.09 -8.87 -2.65
C VAL A 108 -10.21 -10.04 -2.24
N ASP A 109 -8.89 -9.90 -2.39
CA ASP A 109 -7.96 -10.96 -2.03
C ASP A 109 -7.74 -11.03 -0.52
N MET A 110 -7.72 -9.89 0.18
CA MET A 110 -7.66 -9.88 1.65
C MET A 110 -8.82 -10.67 2.27
N ARG A 111 -10.06 -10.38 1.85
CA ARG A 111 -11.25 -11.08 2.37
C ARG A 111 -11.29 -12.54 1.96
N ARG A 112 -10.85 -12.89 0.74
CA ARG A 112 -10.70 -14.28 0.30
C ARG A 112 -9.68 -15.04 1.16
N ILE A 113 -8.54 -14.44 1.45
CA ILE A 113 -7.50 -15.03 2.31
C ILE A 113 -8.04 -15.22 3.73
N VAL A 114 -8.72 -14.22 4.30
CA VAL A 114 -9.33 -14.33 5.64
C VAL A 114 -10.35 -15.47 5.69
N ALA A 115 -11.28 -15.52 4.73
CA ALA A 115 -12.32 -16.55 4.70
C ALA A 115 -11.72 -17.97 4.60
N THR A 116 -10.70 -18.17 3.75
CA THR A 116 -10.02 -19.47 3.63
C THR A 116 -9.18 -19.82 4.87
N ALA A 117 -8.54 -18.84 5.51
CA ALA A 117 -7.83 -19.04 6.77
C ALA A 117 -8.77 -19.44 7.91
N GLU A 118 -9.92 -18.77 8.04
CA GLU A 118 -10.92 -19.09 9.06
C GLU A 118 -11.54 -20.47 8.85
N ALA A 119 -11.82 -20.87 7.60
CA ALA A 119 -12.30 -22.20 7.27
C ALA A 119 -11.33 -23.31 7.69
N ASP A 120 -10.02 -23.04 7.62
CA ASP A 120 -8.96 -23.97 8.05
C ASP A 120 -8.63 -23.86 9.55
N GLY A 121 -9.29 -22.97 10.29
CA GLY A 121 -8.95 -22.68 11.69
C GLY A 121 -7.59 -21.97 11.89
N ASP A 122 -7.01 -21.40 10.82
CA ASP A 122 -5.74 -20.69 10.85
C ASP A 122 -5.90 -19.23 11.26
N ARG A 123 -6.29 -19.01 12.53
CA ARG A 123 -6.56 -17.66 13.05
C ARG A 123 -5.34 -16.75 13.00
N ARG A 124 -4.12 -17.28 13.20
CA ARG A 124 -2.90 -16.49 13.02
C ARG A 124 -2.83 -15.84 11.63
N TYR A 125 -3.14 -16.60 10.58
CA TYR A 125 -3.15 -16.08 9.22
C TYR A 125 -4.25 -15.03 9.02
N ALA A 126 -5.47 -15.34 9.46
CA ALA A 126 -6.60 -14.41 9.37
C ALA A 126 -6.30 -13.08 10.08
N GLY A 127 -5.74 -13.14 11.30
CA GLY A 127 -5.35 -11.97 12.07
C GLY A 127 -4.34 -11.09 11.35
N ILE A 128 -3.30 -11.66 10.74
CA ILE A 128 -2.30 -10.92 9.96
C ILE A 128 -2.97 -10.15 8.79
N VAL A 129 -3.85 -10.82 8.05
CA VAL A 129 -4.49 -10.20 6.87
C VAL A 129 -5.52 -9.14 7.28
N LYS A 130 -6.21 -9.32 8.41
CA LYS A 130 -7.07 -8.29 9.00
C LYS A 130 -6.29 -7.02 9.39
N VAL A 131 -5.04 -7.14 9.83
CA VAL A 131 -4.16 -5.97 10.06
C VAL A 131 -3.86 -5.24 8.75
N TRP A 132 -3.53 -5.97 7.68
CA TRP A 132 -3.34 -5.39 6.35
C TRP A 132 -4.60 -4.67 5.84
N GLU A 133 -5.76 -5.31 5.91
CA GLU A 133 -7.03 -4.69 5.49
C GLU A 133 -7.32 -3.41 6.29
N ALA A 134 -7.16 -3.45 7.61
CA ALA A 134 -7.31 -2.26 8.45
C ALA A 134 -6.32 -1.14 8.08
N PHE A 135 -5.06 -1.48 7.77
CA PHE A 135 -4.06 -0.49 7.37
C PHE A 135 -4.42 0.16 6.03
N THR A 136 -4.75 -0.64 5.02
CA THR A 136 -5.10 -0.18 3.68
C THR A 136 -6.38 0.66 3.70
N ILE A 137 -7.44 0.19 4.34
CA ILE A 137 -8.74 0.87 4.39
C ILE A 137 -8.68 2.13 5.27
N GLY A 138 -7.99 2.07 6.41
CA GLY A 138 -7.79 3.26 7.24
C GLY A 138 -6.95 4.34 6.53
N MET A 139 -5.96 3.94 5.73
CA MET A 139 -5.22 4.87 4.87
C MET A 139 -6.11 5.45 3.77
N ALA A 140 -6.93 4.63 3.12
CA ALA A 140 -7.86 5.07 2.08
C ALA A 140 -8.86 6.10 2.62
N ALA A 141 -9.48 5.84 3.77
CA ALA A 141 -10.35 6.81 4.42
C ALA A 141 -9.61 8.11 4.76
N SER A 142 -8.35 8.04 5.18
CA SER A 142 -7.53 9.23 5.45
C SER A 142 -7.26 10.08 4.21
N LEU A 143 -7.19 9.46 3.02
CA LEU A 143 -6.89 10.11 1.76
C LEU A 143 -8.13 10.66 1.05
N TRP A 144 -9.21 9.88 1.02
CA TRP A 144 -10.40 10.16 0.21
C TRP A 144 -11.66 10.50 1.02
N GLY A 145 -11.60 10.39 2.35
CA GLY A 145 -12.76 10.60 3.21
C GLY A 145 -13.71 9.40 3.15
N ASP A 146 -14.90 9.63 2.62
CA ASP A 146 -15.95 8.62 2.51
C ASP A 146 -15.62 7.64 1.38
N ILE A 147 -15.67 6.34 1.64
CA ILE A 147 -15.27 5.29 0.69
C ILE A 147 -16.21 4.08 0.77
N PRO A 148 -16.36 3.27 -0.29
CA PRO A 148 -17.07 2.00 -0.18
C PRO A 148 -16.32 1.03 0.73
N TYR A 149 -16.97 0.49 1.76
CA TYR A 149 -16.33 -0.51 2.63
C TYR A 149 -17.25 -1.61 3.16
N SER A 150 -18.34 -1.24 3.82
CA SER A 150 -19.31 -2.17 4.43
C SER A 150 -20.04 -3.02 3.39
N GLU A 151 -20.30 -2.46 2.21
CA GLU A 151 -20.94 -3.14 1.07
C GLU A 151 -19.95 -3.55 -0.03
N ALA A 152 -18.67 -3.22 0.12
CA ALA A 152 -17.65 -3.55 -0.88
C ALA A 152 -17.41 -5.07 -0.95
N VAL A 153 -16.96 -5.57 -2.11
CA VAL A 153 -16.63 -7.00 -2.32
C VAL A 153 -17.81 -7.93 -1.98
N GLY A 154 -19.02 -7.51 -2.33
CA GLY A 154 -20.23 -8.32 -2.28
C GLY A 154 -20.96 -8.28 -3.63
N ASP A 155 -22.21 -8.75 -3.63
CA ASP A 155 -23.02 -8.80 -4.86
C ASP A 155 -23.59 -7.44 -5.27
N ASN A 156 -23.39 -6.38 -4.48
CA ASN A 156 -23.85 -5.04 -4.80
C ASN A 156 -22.92 -4.39 -5.86
N PRO A 157 -23.37 -4.16 -7.11
CA PRO A 157 -22.55 -3.53 -8.14
C PRO A 157 -22.31 -2.04 -7.90
N THR A 158 -23.04 -1.42 -6.97
CA THR A 158 -22.97 0.00 -6.62
C THR A 158 -22.91 0.16 -5.10
N PRO A 159 -21.81 -0.24 -4.46
CA PRO A 159 -21.67 -0.14 -3.01
C PRO A 159 -21.72 1.33 -2.59
N LYS A 160 -22.42 1.62 -1.49
CA LYS A 160 -22.50 2.99 -0.96
C LYS A 160 -21.14 3.50 -0.48
N LEU A 161 -20.97 4.82 -0.43
CA LEU A 161 -19.87 5.46 0.29
C LEU A 161 -20.20 5.44 1.79
N ASP A 162 -19.35 4.82 2.58
CA ASP A 162 -19.44 4.89 4.03
C ASP A 162 -18.76 6.16 4.53
N PRO A 163 -19.38 6.89 5.46
CA PRO A 163 -18.74 8.04 6.10
C PRO A 163 -17.37 7.70 6.68
N GLN A 164 -16.39 8.58 6.53
CA GLN A 164 -15.01 8.37 7.02
C GLN A 164 -14.95 7.92 8.48
N ALA A 165 -15.79 8.52 9.35
CA ALA A 165 -15.86 8.16 10.76
C ALA A 165 -16.38 6.73 11.00
N GLU A 166 -17.33 6.26 10.19
CA GLU A 166 -17.83 4.88 10.24
C GLU A 166 -16.76 3.89 9.74
N VAL A 167 -16.02 4.27 8.69
CA VAL A 167 -14.87 3.47 8.21
C VAL A 167 -13.81 3.35 9.31
N TYR A 168 -13.43 4.45 9.98
CA TYR A 168 -12.50 4.36 11.11
C TYR A 168 -13.03 3.50 12.26
N ALA A 169 -14.31 3.58 12.59
CA ALA A 169 -14.91 2.72 13.61
C ALA A 169 -14.83 1.23 13.21
N ALA A 170 -15.12 0.91 11.96
CA ALA A 170 -15.03 -0.44 11.42
C ALA A 170 -13.57 -0.94 11.37
N VAL A 171 -12.61 -0.09 11.02
CA VAL A 171 -11.17 -0.38 11.08
C VAL A 171 -10.71 -0.68 12.51
N GLN A 172 -11.16 0.08 13.51
CA GLN A 172 -10.85 -0.20 14.92
C GLN A 172 -11.40 -1.56 15.38
N ASN A 173 -12.61 -1.90 14.95
CA ASN A 173 -13.21 -3.22 15.23
C ASN A 173 -12.44 -4.35 14.54
N LEU A 174 -12.00 -4.14 13.30
CA LEU A 174 -11.21 -5.12 12.56
C LEU A 174 -9.84 -5.35 13.22
N LEU A 175 -9.18 -4.29 13.70
CA LEU A 175 -7.92 -4.40 14.45
C LEU A 175 -8.11 -5.12 15.78
N ASN A 176 -9.23 -4.92 16.48
CA ASN A 176 -9.56 -5.70 17.67
C ASN A 176 -9.69 -7.19 17.36
N ALA A 177 -10.44 -7.53 16.31
CA ALA A 177 -10.60 -8.92 15.86
C ALA A 177 -9.25 -9.53 15.45
N ALA A 178 -8.41 -8.77 14.73
CA ALA A 178 -7.07 -9.19 14.37
C ALA A 178 -6.21 -9.53 15.59
N ILE A 179 -6.21 -8.66 16.62
CA ILE A 179 -5.48 -8.90 17.86
C ILE A 179 -6.01 -10.15 18.57
N THR A 180 -7.32 -10.34 18.65
CA THR A 180 -7.92 -11.56 19.24
C THR A 180 -7.49 -12.82 18.50
N ASP A 181 -7.49 -12.80 17.17
CA ASP A 181 -7.06 -13.92 16.35
C ASP A 181 -5.58 -14.26 16.56
N LEU A 182 -4.71 -13.24 16.58
CA LEU A 182 -3.27 -13.40 16.82
C LEU A 182 -2.97 -13.92 18.23
N GLN A 183 -3.74 -13.48 19.23
CA GLN A 183 -3.60 -13.93 20.62
C GLN A 183 -4.14 -15.35 20.86
N SER A 184 -5.00 -15.87 19.97
CA SER A 184 -5.59 -17.21 20.14
C SER A 184 -4.55 -18.33 20.18
N GLY A 185 -3.36 -18.11 19.60
CA GLY A 185 -2.32 -19.13 19.46
C GLY A 185 -2.67 -20.25 18.46
N THR A 186 -3.78 -20.13 17.74
CA THR A 186 -4.26 -21.15 16.79
C THR A 186 -3.83 -20.84 15.36
N GLY A 187 -3.59 -21.90 14.58
CA GLY A 187 -3.13 -21.79 13.20
C GLY A 187 -1.61 -21.74 13.03
N ARG A 188 -1.13 -22.22 11.88
CA ARG A 188 0.32 -22.17 11.55
C ARG A 188 0.76 -20.77 11.15
N GLY A 189 -0.14 -19.97 10.55
CA GLY A 189 0.17 -18.71 9.91
C GLY A 189 0.97 -18.85 8.61
N PRO A 190 1.31 -17.72 7.97
CA PRO A 190 1.98 -17.70 6.66
C PRO A 190 3.46 -18.12 6.71
N GLY A 191 4.12 -18.08 7.87
CA GLY A 191 5.55 -18.35 7.98
C GLY A 191 6.37 -17.47 7.03
N ALA A 192 7.23 -18.08 6.20
CA ALA A 192 8.06 -17.37 5.24
C ALA A 192 7.29 -16.63 4.13
N ALA A 193 6.00 -16.90 3.94
CA ALA A 193 5.17 -16.13 3.01
C ALA A 193 4.86 -14.71 3.52
N ASP A 194 5.05 -14.44 4.82
CA ASP A 194 5.00 -13.09 5.38
C ASP A 194 6.36 -12.40 5.27
N PHE A 195 6.43 -11.40 4.40
CA PHE A 195 7.65 -10.65 4.13
C PHE A 195 7.97 -9.58 5.17
N ILE A 196 7.04 -9.28 6.07
CA ILE A 196 7.19 -8.23 7.08
C ILE A 196 7.77 -8.80 8.35
N TYR A 197 7.12 -9.83 8.93
CA TYR A 197 7.51 -10.39 10.22
C TYR A 197 7.66 -11.91 10.23
N GLY A 198 7.59 -12.59 9.08
CA GLY A 198 7.74 -14.04 9.01
C GLY A 198 6.70 -14.83 9.80
N GLY A 199 5.51 -14.24 10.02
CA GLY A 199 4.43 -14.83 10.81
C GLY A 199 4.53 -14.60 12.33
N ASP A 200 5.43 -13.73 12.79
CA ASP A 200 5.56 -13.39 14.22
C ASP A 200 4.33 -12.63 14.73
N ALA A 201 3.44 -13.35 15.39
CA ALA A 201 2.20 -12.81 15.94
C ALA A 201 2.42 -11.67 16.94
N THR A 202 3.54 -11.66 17.67
CA THR A 202 3.83 -10.60 18.64
C THR A 202 4.06 -9.28 17.94
N LYS A 203 4.86 -9.27 16.87
CA LYS A 203 5.11 -8.07 16.06
C LYS A 203 3.86 -7.60 15.33
N TRP A 204 3.04 -8.53 14.84
CA TRP A 204 1.75 -8.19 14.24
C TRP A 204 0.77 -7.55 15.24
N ILE A 205 0.72 -8.02 16.49
CA ILE A 205 -0.08 -7.39 17.55
C ILE A 205 0.43 -5.97 17.85
N GLN A 206 1.75 -5.77 17.88
CA GLN A 206 2.34 -4.45 18.08
C GLN A 206 2.00 -3.48 16.93
N ALA A 207 2.10 -3.94 15.68
CA ALA A 207 1.70 -3.15 14.51
C ALA A 207 0.20 -2.81 14.56
N ALA A 208 -0.66 -3.78 14.90
CA ALA A 208 -2.10 -3.57 15.04
C ALA A 208 -2.43 -2.50 16.10
N ASN A 209 -1.82 -2.57 17.28
CA ASN A 209 -2.01 -1.57 18.33
C ASN A 209 -1.48 -0.18 17.93
N THR A 210 -0.38 -0.10 17.18
CA THR A 210 0.13 1.17 16.66
C THR A 210 -0.84 1.78 15.66
N LEU A 211 -1.45 0.97 14.78
CA LEU A 211 -2.50 1.43 13.86
C LEU A 211 -3.75 1.89 14.61
N LYS A 212 -4.17 1.17 15.66
CA LYS A 212 -5.28 1.60 16.52
C LYS A 212 -4.98 2.98 17.12
N ALA A 213 -3.75 3.19 17.60
CA ALA A 213 -3.31 4.46 18.15
C ALA A 213 -3.33 5.58 17.08
N ARG A 214 -2.78 5.33 15.89
CA ARG A 214 -2.80 6.23 14.73
C ARG A 214 -4.22 6.68 14.40
N PHE A 215 -5.14 5.74 14.21
CA PHE A 215 -6.51 6.07 13.79
C PHE A 215 -7.35 6.69 14.90
N HIS A 216 -7.05 6.44 16.18
CA HIS A 216 -7.63 7.24 17.26
C HIS A 216 -7.13 8.68 17.24
N LEU A 217 -5.83 8.89 16.99
CA LEU A 217 -5.24 10.22 16.91
C LEU A 217 -5.83 11.05 15.75
N HIS A 218 -6.09 10.42 14.59
CA HIS A 218 -6.75 11.09 13.46
C HIS A 218 -8.13 11.68 13.81
N MET A 219 -8.84 11.08 14.78
CA MET A 219 -10.15 11.56 15.24
C MET A 219 -10.07 12.52 16.43
N ALA A 220 -8.87 12.75 16.98
CA ALA A 220 -8.72 13.39 18.29
C ALA A 220 -9.02 14.88 18.31
N GLU A 221 -8.75 15.61 17.22
CA GLU A 221 -9.12 17.02 17.16
C GLU A 221 -10.65 17.22 17.13
N ARG A 222 -11.38 16.30 16.47
CA ARG A 222 -12.84 16.34 16.37
C ARG A 222 -13.54 15.87 17.65
N GLU A 223 -13.01 14.81 18.28
CA GLU A 223 -13.69 14.11 19.38
C GLU A 223 -12.99 14.31 20.75
N GLY A 224 -11.90 15.08 20.79
CA GLY A 224 -11.24 15.54 22.00
C GLY A 224 -10.58 14.46 22.83
N ASN A 225 -10.55 14.68 24.15
CA ASN A 225 -9.77 13.89 25.10
C ASN A 225 -10.09 12.38 25.08
N THR A 226 -11.33 11.98 24.78
CA THR A 226 -11.69 10.56 24.66
C THR A 226 -10.82 9.83 23.64
N ARG A 227 -10.49 10.48 22.52
CA ARG A 227 -9.63 9.89 21.49
C ARG A 227 -8.15 9.96 21.83
N TYR A 228 -7.69 11.04 22.48
CA TYR A 228 -6.31 11.05 23.01
C TYR A 228 -6.09 9.94 24.05
N THR A 229 -7.05 9.70 24.94
CA THR A 229 -6.98 8.58 25.91
C THR A 229 -6.96 7.23 25.21
N ALA A 230 -7.82 7.03 24.21
CA ALA A 230 -7.85 5.77 23.45
C ALA A 230 -6.56 5.55 22.63
N ALA A 231 -6.00 6.60 22.04
CA ALA A 231 -4.74 6.55 21.31
C ALA A 231 -3.59 6.15 22.24
N LEU A 232 -3.49 6.79 23.41
CA LEU A 232 -2.47 6.47 24.42
C LEU A 232 -2.59 5.02 24.91
N ALA A 233 -3.80 4.55 25.22
CA ALA A 233 -4.04 3.19 25.65
C ALA A 233 -3.64 2.15 24.59
N ALA A 234 -3.95 2.41 23.31
CA ALA A 234 -3.52 1.54 22.22
C ALA A 234 -1.99 1.56 22.05
N ALA A 235 -1.36 2.73 22.09
CA ALA A 235 0.07 2.90 21.87
C ALA A 235 0.95 2.16 22.91
N GLN A 236 0.45 1.95 24.13
CA GLN A 236 1.11 1.13 25.16
C GLN A 236 1.34 -0.33 24.72
N GLY A 237 0.45 -0.87 23.88
CA GLY A 237 0.60 -2.19 23.25
C GLY A 237 1.24 -2.14 21.86
N GLY A 238 1.66 -0.96 21.40
CA GLY A 238 2.19 -0.72 20.07
C GLY A 238 3.63 -1.21 19.88
N ILE A 239 4.25 -0.82 18.75
CA ILE A 239 5.64 -1.13 18.44
C ILE A 239 6.54 -0.56 19.54
N SER A 240 7.31 -1.45 20.16
CA SER A 240 8.10 -1.14 21.37
C SER A 240 9.60 -0.95 21.12
N ALA A 241 10.08 -1.23 19.91
CA ALA A 241 11.47 -1.00 19.53
C ALA A 241 11.62 -0.79 18.01
N PRO A 242 12.62 -0.04 17.53
CA PRO A 242 12.86 0.15 16.09
C PRO A 242 13.07 -1.14 15.29
N ALA A 243 13.55 -2.21 15.94
CA ALA A 243 13.72 -3.53 15.32
C ALA A 243 12.38 -4.23 14.98
N ASN A 244 11.27 -3.69 15.51
CA ASN A 244 9.91 -4.18 15.26
C ASN A 244 9.15 -3.26 14.29
N ASP A 245 9.78 -2.25 13.70
CA ASP A 245 9.16 -1.42 12.66
C ASP A 245 8.58 -2.30 11.55
N PHE A 246 7.38 -1.94 11.10
CA PHE A 246 6.79 -2.48 9.88
C PHE A 246 7.49 -1.81 8.71
N ARG A 247 8.21 -2.59 7.91
CA ARG A 247 8.91 -2.07 6.73
C ARG A 247 8.51 -2.84 5.49
N THR A 248 8.50 -2.16 4.34
CA THR A 248 8.31 -2.80 3.04
C THR A 248 9.40 -3.84 2.78
N PHE A 249 9.19 -4.71 1.80
CA PHE A 249 10.14 -5.75 1.43
C PHE A 249 10.70 -5.44 0.05
N HIS A 250 12.02 -5.21 0.00
CA HIS A 250 12.74 -5.03 -1.25
C HIS A 250 14.06 -5.79 -1.22
N THR A 251 14.51 -6.13 -2.42
CA THR A 251 15.79 -6.78 -2.69
C THR A 251 16.54 -6.02 -3.80
N THR A 252 17.67 -6.57 -4.24
CA THR A 252 18.39 -6.04 -5.41
C THR A 252 17.96 -6.71 -6.71
N GLN A 253 17.00 -7.63 -6.68
CA GLN A 253 16.52 -8.32 -7.87
C GLN A 253 15.61 -7.39 -8.68
N ALA A 254 15.77 -7.41 -10.00
CA ALA A 254 14.96 -6.59 -10.90
C ALA A 254 13.46 -6.88 -10.70
N GLY A 255 12.67 -5.83 -10.46
CA GLY A 255 11.24 -5.94 -10.15
C GLY A 255 10.91 -6.07 -8.66
N GLU A 256 11.91 -6.31 -7.79
CA GLU A 256 11.75 -6.34 -6.32
C GLU A 256 12.45 -5.15 -5.64
N GLU A 257 13.02 -4.23 -6.41
CA GLU A 257 13.73 -3.05 -5.90
C GLU A 257 12.76 -2.07 -5.22
N ASN A 258 13.26 -1.26 -4.30
CA ASN A 258 12.59 -0.11 -3.70
C ASN A 258 11.90 0.74 -4.76
N ILE A 259 10.60 1.02 -4.62
CA ILE A 259 9.82 1.72 -5.64
C ILE A 259 10.31 3.16 -5.86
N TRP A 260 10.91 3.79 -4.84
CA TRP A 260 11.53 5.10 -4.99
C TRP A 260 12.81 5.04 -5.81
N PHE A 261 13.59 3.96 -5.70
CA PHE A 261 14.73 3.70 -6.57
C PHE A 261 14.28 3.44 -8.01
N GLN A 262 13.26 2.58 -8.21
CA GLN A 262 12.72 2.33 -9.56
C GLN A 262 12.29 3.66 -10.20
N PHE A 263 11.54 4.49 -9.48
CA PHE A 263 11.08 5.77 -10.02
C PHE A 263 12.21 6.78 -10.22
N GLN A 264 12.99 7.13 -9.21
CA GLN A 264 13.97 8.21 -9.32
C GLN A 264 15.28 7.80 -9.99
N VAL A 265 15.63 6.51 -10.06
CA VAL A 265 16.91 6.08 -10.65
C VAL A 265 16.71 5.39 -12.00
N ARG A 266 15.65 4.59 -12.18
CA ARG A 266 15.42 3.88 -13.45
C ARG A 266 14.56 4.67 -14.42
N GLU A 267 13.56 5.40 -13.93
CA GLU A 267 12.49 5.89 -14.81
C GLU A 267 12.41 7.41 -14.98
N ARG A 268 12.52 8.18 -13.89
CA ARG A 268 12.02 9.56 -13.76
C ARG A 268 12.86 10.41 -12.79
N ASP A 269 14.19 10.41 -12.92
CA ASP A 269 15.11 11.12 -12.01
C ASP A 269 14.67 12.56 -11.69
N THR A 270 14.45 13.39 -12.70
CA THR A 270 14.23 14.83 -12.54
C THR A 270 12.88 15.23 -11.95
N TYR A 271 11.96 14.29 -11.72
CA TYR A 271 10.55 14.61 -11.39
C TYR A 271 10.37 15.08 -9.95
N LEU A 272 11.24 14.63 -9.04
CA LEU A 272 11.09 14.86 -7.62
C LEU A 272 12.44 15.20 -7.00
N ARG A 273 12.48 16.26 -6.20
CA ARG A 273 13.63 16.71 -5.39
C ARG A 273 13.20 17.05 -3.98
N GLY A 274 14.17 17.20 -3.08
CA GLY A 274 13.91 17.60 -1.70
C GLY A 274 13.24 18.97 -1.64
N GLY A 275 12.21 19.08 -0.80
CA GLY A 275 11.45 20.31 -0.61
C GLY A 275 12.25 21.34 0.16
N ALA A 276 12.20 22.60 -0.28
CA ALA A 276 12.86 23.73 0.37
C ALA A 276 12.45 23.84 1.84
N PHE A 277 11.16 23.64 2.16
CA PHE A 277 10.67 23.69 3.53
C PHE A 277 11.39 22.67 4.42
N ALA A 278 11.37 21.38 4.07
CA ALA A 278 11.97 20.34 4.89
C ALA A 278 13.50 20.47 5.00
N ILE A 279 14.20 20.81 3.92
CA ILE A 279 15.65 21.02 3.97
C ILE A 279 16.00 22.21 4.88
N ASN A 280 15.32 23.35 4.73
CA ASN A 280 15.55 24.53 5.57
C ASN A 280 15.18 24.25 7.05
N LEU A 281 14.14 23.45 7.29
CA LEU A 281 13.72 23.05 8.64
C LEU A 281 14.81 22.24 9.35
N LEU A 282 15.43 21.30 8.64
CA LEU A 282 16.51 20.47 9.16
C LEU A 282 17.80 21.27 9.33
N GLN A 283 18.15 22.13 8.36
CA GLN A 283 19.29 23.04 8.46
C GLN A 283 19.18 23.99 9.65
N SER A 284 18.03 24.65 9.82
CA SER A 284 17.82 25.61 10.92
C SER A 284 17.87 24.97 12.31
N ARG A 285 17.65 23.65 12.40
CA ARG A 285 17.77 22.86 13.65
C ARG A 285 19.12 22.19 13.82
N ASN A 286 20.06 22.35 12.88
CA ASN A 286 21.30 21.57 12.82
C ASN A 286 21.02 20.06 12.92
N ASP A 287 19.97 19.60 12.23
CA ASP A 287 19.47 18.24 12.39
C ASP A 287 20.35 17.24 11.64
N PRO A 288 20.94 16.22 12.32
CA PRO A 288 21.83 15.25 11.70
C PRO A 288 21.12 14.36 10.66
N ARG A 289 19.77 14.36 10.63
CA ARG A 289 18.99 13.63 9.64
C ARG A 289 19.02 14.26 8.25
N LEU A 290 19.46 15.52 8.11
CA LEU A 290 19.59 16.19 6.80
C LEU A 290 20.35 15.35 5.79
N GLN A 291 21.55 14.89 6.15
CA GLN A 291 22.40 14.04 5.32
C GLN A 291 21.92 12.57 5.21
N GLN A 292 21.03 12.14 6.11
CA GLN A 292 20.44 10.80 6.03
C GLN A 292 19.26 10.75 5.07
N TYR A 293 18.53 11.87 4.93
CA TYR A 293 17.37 11.99 4.06
C TYR A 293 17.76 12.47 2.67
N TYR A 294 18.59 13.51 2.57
CA TYR A 294 18.92 14.15 1.31
C TYR A 294 20.40 13.98 0.94
N ALA A 295 20.69 14.07 -0.34
CA ALA A 295 22.03 14.29 -0.88
C ALA A 295 22.22 15.79 -1.17
N PRO A 296 23.45 16.32 -1.02
CA PRO A 296 23.74 17.68 -1.48
C PRO A 296 23.53 17.79 -3.00
N ALA A 297 23.10 18.98 -3.44
CA ALA A 297 23.03 19.35 -4.83
C ALA A 297 24.44 19.49 -5.46
N ALA A 298 24.49 19.72 -6.77
CA ALA A 298 25.73 20.09 -7.44
C ALA A 298 26.34 21.33 -6.76
N GLY A 299 27.60 21.24 -6.34
CA GLY A 299 28.26 22.28 -5.52
C GLY A 299 28.32 21.97 -4.01
N GLY A 300 27.81 20.82 -3.57
CA GLY A 300 28.00 20.31 -2.21
C GLY A 300 27.07 20.92 -1.16
N GLN A 301 26.12 21.77 -1.56
CA GLN A 301 25.16 22.41 -0.67
C GLN A 301 23.83 21.66 -0.65
N PHE A 302 23.15 21.66 0.50
CA PHE A 302 21.77 21.21 0.58
C PHE A 302 20.85 22.34 0.15
N VAL A 303 20.19 22.15 -0.99
CA VAL A 303 19.30 23.16 -1.60
C VAL A 303 18.01 22.47 -1.99
N GLY A 304 16.90 22.83 -1.37
CA GLY A 304 15.58 22.31 -1.75
C GLY A 304 14.87 23.16 -2.79
N ALA A 305 13.92 22.56 -3.49
CA ALA A 305 13.05 23.23 -4.45
C ALA A 305 11.74 23.69 -3.79
N ARG A 306 11.21 24.84 -4.20
CA ARG A 306 9.89 25.33 -3.75
C ARG A 306 8.77 24.60 -4.48
N PRO A 307 7.54 24.58 -3.93
CA PRO A 307 6.41 23.96 -4.61
C PRO A 307 6.20 24.50 -6.03
N GLY A 308 6.21 23.59 -7.02
CA GLY A 308 6.07 23.91 -8.45
C GLY A 308 7.28 24.57 -9.12
N GLU A 309 8.43 24.62 -8.46
CA GLU A 309 9.66 25.16 -9.03
C GLU A 309 10.35 24.13 -9.94
N ALA A 310 10.58 24.48 -11.20
CA ALA A 310 11.36 23.64 -12.13
C ALA A 310 12.86 23.66 -11.75
N ALA A 311 13.23 22.87 -10.74
CA ALA A 311 14.58 22.82 -10.17
C ALA A 311 15.16 21.39 -10.16
N PRO A 312 15.41 20.77 -11.33
CA PRO A 312 15.90 19.39 -11.42
C PRO A 312 17.30 19.20 -10.81
N GLY A 313 18.05 20.28 -10.57
CA GLY A 313 19.37 20.28 -9.93
C GLY A 313 19.37 20.42 -8.41
N ALA A 314 18.19 20.54 -7.78
CA ALA A 314 18.07 20.60 -6.31
C ALA A 314 18.54 19.29 -5.65
N SER A 315 18.69 19.32 -4.33
CA SER A 315 19.04 18.14 -3.52
C SER A 315 18.07 16.99 -3.76
N ASN A 316 18.61 15.81 -4.06
CA ASN A 316 17.82 14.58 -4.20
C ASN A 316 17.75 13.82 -2.87
N LEU A 317 17.05 12.69 -2.82
CA LEU A 317 17.20 11.70 -1.75
C LEU A 317 18.66 11.23 -1.64
N SER A 318 19.07 10.86 -0.42
CA SER A 318 20.39 10.29 -0.18
C SER A 318 20.54 8.93 -0.87
N ALA A 319 21.78 8.55 -1.19
CA ALA A 319 22.07 7.25 -1.81
C ALA A 319 21.56 6.06 -0.96
N ALA A 320 21.51 6.21 0.37
CA ALA A 320 20.96 5.19 1.24
C ALA A 320 19.44 5.02 1.07
N ARG A 321 18.69 6.13 0.94
CA ARG A 321 17.23 6.11 0.73
C ARG A 321 16.86 5.67 -0.68
N LEU A 322 17.76 5.84 -1.64
CA LEU A 322 17.67 5.33 -3.00
C LEU A 322 18.44 4.02 -3.20
N ALA A 323 18.80 3.28 -2.16
CA ALA A 323 19.36 1.96 -2.38
C ALA A 323 18.26 1.00 -2.91
N PRO A 324 18.57 0.10 -3.86
CA PRO A 324 17.58 -0.81 -4.44
C PRO A 324 16.95 -1.73 -3.39
N ALA A 325 17.69 -2.18 -2.38
CA ALA A 325 17.14 -3.00 -1.30
C ALA A 325 16.64 -2.19 -0.09
N PHE A 326 16.53 -0.85 -0.21
CA PHE A 326 16.05 -0.02 0.90
C PHE A 326 14.58 -0.33 1.19
N ARG A 327 14.25 -0.52 2.47
CA ARG A 327 12.91 -0.89 2.94
C ARG A 327 12.26 0.29 3.63
N GLN A 328 11.18 0.82 3.05
CA GLN A 328 10.47 1.97 3.56
C GLN A 328 9.76 1.62 4.87
N PRO A 329 9.96 2.39 5.94
CA PRO A 329 9.22 2.20 7.18
C PRO A 329 7.80 2.76 7.05
N LEU A 330 6.78 1.93 7.29
CA LEU A 330 5.36 2.30 7.14
C LEU A 330 4.61 2.48 8.47
N ILE A 331 5.01 1.70 9.49
CA ILE A 331 4.47 1.79 10.85
C ILE A 331 5.67 1.64 11.78
N THR A 332 5.95 2.63 12.63
CA THR A 332 7.25 2.69 13.31
C THR A 332 7.16 2.85 14.81
N TYR A 333 8.22 2.44 15.49
CA TYR A 333 8.45 2.79 16.88
C TYR A 333 8.42 4.30 17.10
N ALA A 334 9.11 5.07 16.25
CA ALA A 334 9.19 6.52 16.38
C ALA A 334 7.81 7.17 16.29
N GLU A 335 6.98 6.73 15.36
CA GLU A 335 5.58 7.15 15.26
C GLU A 335 4.79 6.80 16.53
N ASN A 336 4.89 5.55 17.01
CA ASN A 336 4.18 5.13 18.22
C ASN A 336 4.57 6.00 19.44
N GLN A 337 5.87 6.30 19.59
CA GLN A 337 6.35 7.20 20.65
C GLN A 337 5.80 8.63 20.48
N LEU A 338 5.77 9.16 19.26
CA LEU A 338 5.23 10.50 19.01
C LEU A 338 3.71 10.56 19.29
N ILE A 339 2.96 9.49 19.00
CA ILE A 339 1.55 9.39 19.37
C ILE A 339 1.40 9.41 20.91
N MET A 340 2.23 8.65 21.64
CA MET A 340 2.22 8.67 23.10
C MET A 340 2.57 10.07 23.65
N ALA A 341 3.58 10.73 23.09
CA ALA A 341 4.00 12.06 23.51
C ALA A 341 2.89 13.10 23.28
N GLU A 342 2.29 13.12 22.09
CA GLU A 342 1.18 14.02 21.78
C GLU A 342 -0.03 13.76 22.68
N ALA A 343 -0.46 12.51 22.82
CA ALA A 343 -1.61 12.18 23.64
C ALA A 343 -1.38 12.56 25.12
N ASN A 344 -0.19 12.29 25.67
CA ASN A 344 0.15 12.73 27.02
C ASN A 344 0.14 14.25 27.15
N PHE A 345 0.73 14.97 26.21
CA PHE A 345 0.74 16.44 26.22
C PHE A 345 -0.70 16.99 26.21
N ARG A 346 -1.55 16.49 25.32
CA ARG A 346 -2.95 16.92 25.16
C ARG A 346 -3.81 16.59 26.39
N LEU A 347 -3.49 15.52 27.11
CA LEU A 347 -4.15 15.13 28.35
C LEU A 347 -3.60 15.86 29.60
N GLY A 348 -2.59 16.73 29.45
CA GLY A 348 -1.96 17.46 30.55
C GLY A 348 -0.91 16.65 31.34
N ASN A 349 -0.49 15.50 30.81
CA ASN A 349 0.53 14.63 31.41
C ASN A 349 1.95 15.06 30.96
N SER A 350 2.46 16.18 31.48
CA SER A 350 3.70 16.80 30.99
C SER A 350 4.97 15.98 31.19
N GLY A 351 5.07 15.14 32.23
CA GLY A 351 6.24 14.28 32.47
C GLY A 351 6.44 13.19 31.41
N PRO A 352 5.45 12.29 31.22
CA PRO A 352 5.51 11.26 30.18
C PRO A 352 5.55 11.77 28.73
N ALA A 353 5.19 13.04 28.48
CA ALA A 353 5.23 13.62 27.13
C ALA A 353 6.66 13.98 26.65
N LEU A 354 7.63 14.07 27.57
CA LEU A 354 9.00 14.49 27.29
C LEU A 354 10.03 13.34 27.33
N GLN A 355 9.59 12.13 27.70
CA GLN A 355 10.37 10.89 27.67
C GLN A 355 10.18 10.20 26.34
#